data_AF-A0A1Q8QR00-F1
#
_entry.id   AF-A0A1Q8QR00-F1
#
_cell.length_a   1.000
_cell.length_b   1.000
_cell.length_c   1.000
_cell.angle_alpha   90.00
_cell.angle_beta   90.00
_cell.angle_gamma   90.00
#
_symmetry.space_group_name_H-M   'P 1'
#
loop_
_entity.id
_entity.type
_entity.pdbx_description
1 polymer ?
#
loop_
_entity_poly.entity_id
_entity_poly.type
_entity_poly.pdbx_seq_one_letter_code
_entity_poly.pdbx_strand_id
1 'polypeptide(L)'
;MEYVLDTITDRRAVEILARVVKGRGLLQEAPGIEVREAQAALAAAFEKPGPGDIPTEGDLARQCLRLLSQDPDTAQAIAVMAEQPGQGPQRFFLAEVSVVTLALVVLGTRVRYEKDKSGKVSLVVEKEALSDAVLKKFVDMIQRFLPGQ
;
A
#
# COMPACT_ATOMS: atom_id res chain seq x y z
N MET A 1 7.50 16.81 0.94
CA MET A 1 6.62 15.76 1.49
C MET A 1 7.39 14.48 1.81
N GLU A 2 8.30 14.01 0.93
CA GLU A 2 9.17 12.85 1.18
C GLU A 2 9.88 12.90 2.56
N TYR A 3 10.51 14.04 2.88
CA TYR A 3 11.20 14.26 4.16
C TYR A 3 10.31 14.17 5.41
N VAL A 4 9.02 14.52 5.33
CA VAL A 4 8.15 14.52 6.52
C VAL A 4 7.78 13.08 6.90
N LEU A 5 7.55 12.22 5.91
CA LEU A 5 7.19 10.80 6.14
C LEU A 5 8.36 10.00 6.76
N ASP A 6 9.60 10.41 6.53
CA ASP A 6 10.77 9.78 7.14
C ASP A 6 10.97 10.17 8.61
N THR A 7 10.36 11.26 9.07
CA THR A 7 10.49 11.75 10.46
C THR A 7 9.39 11.26 11.40
N ILE A 8 8.29 10.73 10.87
CA ILE A 8 7.19 10.18 11.68
C ILE A 8 7.51 8.75 12.15
N THR A 9 7.03 8.39 13.34
CA THR A 9 7.20 7.04 13.90
C THR A 9 6.43 6.00 13.08
N ASP A 10 6.86 4.73 13.11
CA ASP A 10 6.22 3.63 12.37
C ASP A 10 4.73 3.53 12.67
N ARG A 11 4.39 3.58 13.96
CA ARG A 11 3.00 3.60 14.43
C ARG A 11 2.21 4.75 13.82
N ARG A 12 2.82 5.94 13.73
CA ARG A 12 2.16 7.11 13.16
C ARG A 12 1.96 6.96 11.65
N ALA A 13 2.92 6.37 10.94
CA ALA A 13 2.79 6.08 9.51
C ALA A 13 1.62 5.13 9.24
N VAL A 14 1.49 4.05 10.02
CA VAL A 14 0.37 3.10 9.92
C VAL A 14 -0.97 3.79 10.26
N GLU A 15 -1.02 4.62 11.30
CA GLU A 15 -2.21 5.39 11.67
C GLU A 15 -2.69 6.34 10.56
N ILE A 16 -1.76 7.08 9.93
CA ILE A 16 -2.07 7.99 8.83
C ILE A 16 -2.54 7.19 7.61
N LEU A 17 -1.85 6.11 7.25
CA LEU A 17 -2.23 5.25 6.13
C LEU A 17 -3.66 4.73 6.28
N ALA A 18 -3.98 4.18 7.45
CA ALA A 18 -5.31 3.66 7.74
C ALA A 18 -6.41 4.73 7.61
N ARG A 19 -6.14 5.94 8.08
CA ARG A 19 -7.08 7.07 7.95
C ARG A 19 -7.27 7.52 6.51
N VAL A 20 -6.20 7.60 5.74
CA VAL A 20 -6.28 8.00 4.33
C VAL A 20 -7.07 6.96 3.53
N VAL A 21 -6.72 5.67 3.68
CA VAL A 21 -7.43 4.56 3.03
C VAL A 21 -8.91 4.55 3.39
N LYS A 22 -9.25 4.74 4.67
CA LYS A 22 -10.64 4.82 5.14
C LYS A 22 -11.37 6.05 4.62
N GLY A 23 -10.77 7.23 4.74
CA GLY A 23 -11.37 8.50 4.32
C GLY A 23 -11.64 8.55 2.83
N ARG A 24 -10.86 7.82 2.04
CA ARG A 24 -11.05 7.65 0.60
C ARG A 24 -11.99 6.51 0.20
N GLY A 25 -12.47 5.69 1.14
CA GLY A 25 -13.34 4.55 0.83
C GLY A 25 -12.63 3.41 0.09
N LEU A 26 -11.30 3.41 0.00
CA LEU A 26 -10.56 2.46 -0.87
C LEU A 26 -10.77 0.99 -0.45
N LEU A 27 -11.04 0.72 0.82
CA LEU A 27 -11.38 -0.63 1.29
C LEU A 27 -12.73 -1.13 0.76
N GLN A 28 -13.69 -0.22 0.53
CA GLN A 28 -15.01 -0.58 0.00
C GLN A 28 -14.94 -0.80 -1.51
N GLU A 29 -14.00 -0.15 -2.18
CA GLU A 29 -13.73 -0.31 -3.61
C GLU A 29 -12.83 -1.52 -3.91
N ALA A 30 -12.19 -2.10 -2.89
CA ALA A 30 -11.31 -3.24 -3.05
C ALA A 30 -12.10 -4.48 -3.52
N PRO A 31 -11.65 -5.20 -4.56
CA PRO A 31 -12.41 -6.28 -5.21
C PRO A 31 -12.61 -7.58 -4.40
N GLY A 32 -12.53 -7.54 -3.06
CA GLY A 32 -12.77 -8.72 -2.20
C GLY A 32 -11.78 -9.87 -2.48
N ILE A 33 -10.52 -9.53 -2.73
CA ILE A 33 -9.47 -10.48 -3.09
C ILE A 33 -8.71 -10.91 -1.84
N GLU A 34 -8.46 -12.21 -1.72
CA GLU A 34 -7.65 -12.76 -0.63
C GLU A 34 -6.18 -12.32 -0.77
N VAL A 35 -5.51 -12.06 0.35
CA VAL A 35 -4.09 -11.63 0.37
C VAL A 35 -3.20 -12.58 -0.44
N ARG A 36 -3.47 -13.89 -0.36
CA ARG A 36 -2.73 -14.93 -1.10
C ARG A 36 -2.95 -14.84 -2.62
N GLU A 37 -4.16 -14.56 -3.06
CA GLU A 37 -4.48 -14.38 -4.48
C GLU A 37 -3.80 -13.12 -5.02
N ALA A 38 -3.85 -12.02 -4.26
CA ALA A 38 -3.19 -10.77 -4.62
C ALA A 38 -1.66 -10.92 -4.69
N GLN A 39 -1.06 -11.67 -3.75
CA GLN A 39 0.37 -11.98 -3.74
C GLN A 39 0.78 -12.80 -4.97
N ALA A 40 0.01 -13.83 -5.32
CA ALA A 40 0.28 -14.65 -6.51
C ALA A 40 0.18 -13.81 -7.81
N ALA A 41 -0.81 -12.93 -7.89
CA ALA A 41 -0.96 -12.01 -9.02
C ALA A 41 0.20 -11.01 -9.11
N LEU A 42 0.70 -10.53 -7.96
CA LEU A 42 1.86 -9.64 -7.88
C LEU A 42 3.13 -10.30 -8.40
N ALA A 43 3.44 -11.50 -7.90
CA ALA A 43 4.61 -12.26 -8.30
C ALA A 43 4.57 -12.72 -9.78
N ALA A 44 3.38 -12.80 -10.37
CA ALA A 44 3.22 -13.10 -11.79
C ALA A 44 3.37 -11.85 -12.69
N ALA A 45 3.03 -10.67 -12.20
CA ALA A 45 3.04 -9.42 -12.97
C ALA A 45 4.36 -8.64 -12.87
N PHE A 46 5.12 -8.84 -11.80
CA PHE A 46 6.38 -8.14 -11.54
C PHE A 46 7.54 -9.12 -11.35
N GLU A 47 8.75 -8.63 -11.59
CA GLU A 47 9.96 -9.40 -11.33
C GLU A 47 10.12 -9.68 -9.83
N LYS A 48 10.81 -10.76 -9.50
CA LYS A 48 11.13 -11.06 -8.10
C LYS A 48 12.02 -9.94 -7.54
N PRO A 49 11.79 -9.52 -6.29
CA PRO A 49 12.62 -8.49 -5.69
C PRO A 49 14.07 -8.97 -5.60
N GLY A 50 15.01 -8.08 -5.86
CA GLY A 50 16.43 -8.34 -5.64
C GLY A 50 16.73 -8.59 -4.15
N PRO A 51 17.98 -8.97 -3.79
CA PRO A 51 18.37 -9.15 -2.40
C PRO A 51 18.23 -7.83 -1.60
N GLY A 52 17.85 -7.96 -0.33
CA GLY A 52 17.74 -6.84 0.61
C GLY A 52 16.92 -7.18 1.84
N ASP A 53 16.86 -6.25 2.79
CA ASP A 53 16.18 -6.46 4.06
C ASP A 53 14.65 -6.57 3.91
N ILE A 54 14.05 -7.34 4.80
CA ILE A 54 12.59 -7.42 4.93
C ILE A 54 12.13 -6.10 5.57
N PRO A 55 11.25 -5.33 4.89
CA PRO A 55 10.80 -4.05 5.43
C PRO A 55 9.95 -4.24 6.69
N THR A 56 9.95 -3.25 7.59
CA THR A 56 9.01 -3.23 8.71
C THR A 56 7.62 -2.79 8.27
N GLU A 57 6.61 -2.95 9.14
CA GLU A 57 5.27 -2.41 8.89
C GLU A 57 5.29 -0.89 8.69
N GLY A 58 6.15 -0.18 9.43
CA GLY A 58 6.34 1.26 9.29
C GLY A 58 6.92 1.65 7.94
N ASP A 59 7.92 0.90 7.46
CA ASP A 59 8.52 1.13 6.14
C ASP A 59 7.50 0.92 5.03
N LEU A 60 6.71 -0.15 5.13
CA LEU A 60 5.64 -0.43 4.19
C LEU A 60 4.57 0.69 4.20
N ALA A 61 4.19 1.15 5.39
CA ALA A 61 3.22 2.22 5.53
C ALA A 61 3.71 3.55 4.95
N ARG A 62 4.97 3.93 5.21
CA ARG A 62 5.59 5.13 4.60
C ARG A 62 5.60 5.01 3.08
N GLN A 63 5.94 3.84 2.53
CA GLN A 63 5.96 3.64 1.08
C GLN A 63 4.56 3.73 0.47
N CYS A 64 3.52 3.22 1.14
CA CYS A 64 2.12 3.42 0.73
C CYS A 64 1.77 4.91 0.68
N LEU A 65 2.13 5.66 1.72
CA LEU A 65 1.88 7.10 1.79
C LEU A 65 2.61 7.86 0.69
N ARG A 66 3.85 7.47 0.34
CA ARG A 66 4.56 8.05 -0.81
C ARG A 66 3.80 7.80 -2.12
N LEU A 67 3.30 6.58 -2.34
CA LEU A 67 2.54 6.26 -3.55
C LEU A 67 1.23 7.06 -3.62
N LEU A 68 0.53 7.16 -2.51
CA LEU A 68 -0.71 7.95 -2.40
C LEU A 68 -0.43 9.45 -2.56
N SER A 69 0.71 9.96 -2.11
CA SER A 69 1.06 11.39 -2.23
C SER A 69 1.37 11.86 -3.65
N GLN A 70 1.47 10.96 -4.62
CA GLN A 70 1.58 11.35 -6.02
C GLN A 70 0.22 11.80 -6.59
N ASP A 71 -0.89 11.46 -5.94
CA ASP A 71 -2.22 12.00 -6.22
C ASP A 71 -2.41 13.33 -5.46
N PRO A 72 -2.64 14.47 -6.15
CA PRO A 72 -2.68 15.79 -5.51
C PRO A 72 -3.73 15.91 -4.39
N ASP A 73 -4.92 15.34 -4.60
CA ASP A 73 -6.02 15.35 -3.62
C ASP A 73 -5.62 14.61 -2.33
N THR A 74 -4.89 13.50 -2.48
CA THR A 74 -4.42 12.71 -1.34
C THR A 74 -3.17 13.30 -0.68
N ALA A 75 -2.30 13.94 -1.46
CA ALA A 75 -1.07 14.55 -0.97
C ALA A 75 -1.35 15.62 0.11
N GLN A 76 -2.33 16.50 -0.12
CA GLN A 76 -2.67 17.55 0.84
C GLN A 76 -3.14 16.96 2.18
N ALA A 77 -4.01 15.94 2.13
CA ALA A 77 -4.50 15.27 3.33
C ALA A 77 -3.36 14.61 4.13
N ILE A 78 -2.40 13.98 3.44
CA ILE A 78 -1.24 13.34 4.08
C ILE A 78 -0.36 14.38 4.78
N ALA A 79 -0.05 15.50 4.12
CA ALA A 79 0.75 16.58 4.74
C ALA A 79 0.11 17.08 6.03
N VAL A 80 -1.18 17.43 5.97
CA VAL A 80 -1.91 17.95 7.15
C VAL A 80 -1.90 16.94 8.30
N MET A 81 -2.12 15.65 8.02
CA MET A 81 -2.10 14.61 9.05
C MET A 81 -0.71 14.34 9.64
N ALA A 82 0.34 14.51 8.84
CA ALA A 82 1.72 14.31 9.27
C ALA A 82 2.23 15.46 10.15
N GLU A 83 1.77 16.69 9.90
CA GLU A 83 2.11 17.87 10.69
C GLU A 83 1.28 17.99 11.98
N GLN A 84 0.10 17.38 12.03
CA GLN A 84 -0.75 17.40 13.22
C GLN A 84 -0.26 16.41 14.29
N PRO A 85 -0.24 16.82 15.58
CA PRO A 85 0.05 15.91 16.68
C PRO A 85 -0.95 14.76 16.68
N GLY A 86 -0.47 13.58 17.06
CA GLY A 86 -1.24 12.35 16.97
C GLY A 86 -2.55 12.41 17.76
N GLN A 87 -3.65 12.69 17.07
CA GLN A 87 -4.97 12.39 17.62
C GLN A 87 -5.03 10.87 17.73
N GLY A 88 -5.11 10.34 18.95
CA GLY A 88 -4.88 8.93 19.29
C GLY A 88 -5.61 7.90 18.40
N PRO A 89 -5.24 6.62 18.55
CA PRO A 89 -5.67 5.58 17.62
C PRO A 89 -7.19 5.51 17.54
N GLN A 90 -7.73 5.47 16.32
CA GLN A 90 -9.06 4.92 16.10
C GLN A 90 -8.94 3.40 16.27
N ARG A 91 -8.83 2.97 17.53
CA ARG A 91 -8.38 1.63 17.99
C ARG A 91 -9.09 0.47 17.30
N PHE A 92 -10.34 0.67 16.89
CA PHE A 92 -11.16 -0.34 16.24
C PHE A 92 -10.73 -0.67 14.80
N PHE A 93 -10.29 0.31 14.01
CA PHE A 93 -10.00 0.07 12.59
C PHE A 93 -8.61 -0.55 12.35
N LEU A 94 -7.62 -0.15 13.16
CA LEU A 94 -6.26 -0.70 13.08
C LEU A 94 -6.14 -2.12 13.62
N ALA A 95 -7.07 -2.56 14.48
CA ALA A 95 -7.08 -3.92 15.02
C ALA A 95 -7.64 -4.95 14.02
N GLU A 96 -8.44 -4.51 13.05
CA GLU A 96 -9.14 -5.39 12.11
C GLU A 96 -8.45 -5.50 10.74
N VAL A 97 -7.65 -4.49 10.35
CA VAL A 97 -7.04 -4.42 9.01
C VAL A 97 -5.52 -4.40 9.12
N SER A 98 -4.86 -5.44 8.59
CA SER A 98 -3.40 -5.52 8.56
C SER A 98 -2.78 -4.46 7.64
N VAL A 99 -1.53 -4.06 7.91
CA VAL A 99 -0.78 -3.14 7.03
C VAL A 99 -0.61 -3.72 5.61
N VAL A 100 -0.56 -5.05 5.49
CA VAL A 100 -0.52 -5.75 4.21
C VAL A 100 -1.80 -5.52 3.42
N THR A 101 -2.95 -5.67 4.06
CA THR A 101 -4.25 -5.41 3.44
C THR A 101 -4.32 -3.95 2.96
N LEU A 102 -3.89 -3.00 3.79
CA LEU A 102 -3.82 -1.59 3.41
C LEU A 102 -2.89 -1.38 2.20
N ALA A 103 -1.73 -2.04 2.18
CA ALA A 103 -0.78 -1.95 1.07
C ALA A 103 -1.35 -2.51 -0.24
N LEU A 104 -2.04 -3.65 -0.20
CA LEU A 104 -2.68 -4.23 -1.39
C LEU A 104 -3.82 -3.34 -1.93
N VAL A 105 -4.58 -2.72 -1.04
CA VAL A 105 -5.62 -1.76 -1.42
C VAL A 105 -5.02 -0.53 -2.08
N VAL A 106 -3.92 0.01 -1.51
CA VAL A 106 -3.18 1.13 -2.11
C VAL A 106 -2.59 0.73 -3.46
N LEU A 107 -2.07 -0.48 -3.60
CA LEU A 107 -1.59 -0.99 -4.88
C LEU A 107 -2.71 -0.98 -5.93
N GLY A 108 -3.93 -1.40 -5.55
CA GLY A 108 -5.13 -1.37 -6.40
C GLY A 108 -5.53 0.01 -6.94
N THR A 109 -4.98 1.10 -6.40
CA THR A 109 -5.17 2.45 -6.96
C THR A 109 -4.32 2.72 -8.20
N ARG A 110 -3.28 1.91 -8.43
CA ARG A 110 -2.32 2.05 -9.55
C ARG A 110 -2.38 0.90 -10.53
N VAL A 111 -2.87 -0.24 -10.09
CA VAL A 111 -3.00 -1.44 -10.92
C VAL A 111 -4.39 -2.00 -10.76
N ARG A 112 -4.92 -2.58 -11.82
CA ARG A 112 -6.25 -3.17 -11.77
C ARG A 112 -6.14 -4.65 -11.48
N TYR A 113 -6.82 -5.11 -10.43
CA TYR A 113 -7.02 -6.54 -10.23
C TYR A 113 -8.14 -7.03 -11.13
N GLU A 114 -7.89 -8.11 -11.86
CA GLU A 114 -8.90 -8.82 -12.62
C GLU A 114 -8.98 -10.26 -12.15
N LYS A 115 -10.21 -10.75 -11.94
CA LYS A 115 -10.49 -12.15 -11.63
C LYS A 115 -11.09 -12.79 -12.87
N ASP A 116 -10.40 -13.77 -13.44
CA ASP A 116 -10.89 -14.45 -14.63
C ASP A 116 -12.03 -15.43 -14.30
N LYS A 117 -12.63 -16.03 -15.33
CA LYS A 117 -13.73 -17.00 -15.19
C LYS A 117 -13.35 -18.28 -14.44
N SER A 118 -12.05 -18.58 -14.31
CA SER A 118 -11.53 -19.71 -13.53
C SER A 118 -11.30 -19.35 -12.06
N GLY A 119 -11.53 -18.09 -11.68
CA GLY A 119 -11.28 -17.58 -10.34
C GLY A 119 -9.81 -17.20 -10.12
N LYS A 120 -8.96 -17.19 -11.15
CA LYS A 120 -7.57 -16.76 -11.01
C LYS A 120 -7.51 -15.23 -11.03
N VAL A 121 -6.83 -14.67 -10.03
CA VAL A 121 -6.55 -13.23 -9.95
C VAL A 121 -5.29 -12.92 -10.75
N SER A 122 -5.36 -11.85 -11.55
CA SER A 122 -4.25 -11.29 -12.32
C SER A 122 -4.20 -9.79 -12.13
N LEU A 123 -3.02 -9.19 -12.33
CA LEU A 123 -2.83 -7.75 -12.30
C LEU A 123 -2.70 -7.22 -13.73
N VAL A 124 -3.52 -6.21 -14.04
CA VAL A 124 -3.35 -5.38 -15.22
C VAL A 124 -2.61 -4.12 -14.79
N VAL A 125 -1.39 -3.98 -15.29
CA VAL A 125 -0.51 -2.86 -15.00
C VAL A 125 -0.35 -2.03 -16.27
N GLU A 126 -0.69 -0.75 -16.21
CA GLU A 126 -0.47 0.16 -17.33
C GLU A 126 1.03 0.40 -17.55
N LYS A 127 1.45 0.63 -18.80
CA LYS A 127 2.88 0.82 -19.14
C LYS A 127 3.52 1.99 -18.39
N GLU A 128 2.75 3.02 -18.10
CA GLU A 128 3.19 4.18 -17.32
C GLU A 128 3.47 3.79 -15.86
N ALA A 129 2.60 2.98 -15.26
CA ALA A 129 2.79 2.42 -13.92
C ALA A 129 4.04 1.51 -13.86
N LEU A 130 4.33 0.73 -14.91
CA LEU A 130 5.57 -0.06 -15.02
C LEU A 130 6.85 0.78 -15.11
N SER A 131 6.75 2.09 -15.34
CA SER A 131 7.91 3.00 -15.35
C SER A 131 8.08 3.77 -14.05
N ASP A 132 7.11 3.69 -13.14
CA ASP A 132 7.11 4.39 -11.86
C ASP A 132 8.06 3.71 -10.85
N ALA A 133 9.13 4.42 -10.48
CA ALA A 133 10.12 3.93 -9.52
C ALA A 133 9.57 3.77 -8.10
N VAL A 134 8.60 4.59 -7.70
CA VAL A 134 7.93 4.50 -6.39
C VAL A 134 7.03 3.27 -6.35
N LEU A 135 6.32 2.96 -7.45
CA LEU A 135 5.52 1.74 -7.58
C LEU A 135 6.41 0.50 -7.58
N LYS A 136 7.51 0.48 -8.35
CA LYS A 136 8.47 -0.64 -8.35
C LYS A 136 9.01 -0.93 -6.97
N LYS A 137 9.50 0.11 -6.28
CA LYS A 137 10.00 -0.01 -4.90
C LYS A 137 8.92 -0.53 -3.96
N PHE A 138 7.67 -0.08 -4.14
CA PHE A 138 6.55 -0.53 -3.33
C PHE A 138 6.22 -2.01 -3.55
N VAL A 139 6.19 -2.45 -4.81
CA VAL A 139 5.97 -3.86 -5.18
C VAL A 139 7.07 -4.75 -4.62
N ASP A 140 8.35 -4.34 -4.74
CA ASP A 140 9.48 -5.07 -4.15
C ASP A 140 9.33 -5.21 -2.64
N MET A 141 8.93 -4.12 -1.95
CA MET A 141 8.70 -4.14 -0.51
C MET A 141 7.57 -5.10 -0.12
N ILE A 142 6.43 -5.09 -0.84
CA ILE A 142 5.34 -6.04 -0.58
C ILE A 142 5.81 -7.48 -0.80
N GLN A 143 6.52 -7.76 -1.88
CA GLN A 143 7.01 -9.11 -2.19
C GLN A 143 8.03 -9.61 -1.16
N ARG A 144 8.85 -8.72 -0.58
CA ARG A 144 9.77 -9.08 0.53
C ARG A 144 9.05 -9.25 1.86
N PHE A 145 8.02 -8.44 2.13
CA PHE A 145 7.21 -8.53 3.34
C PHE A 145 6.34 -9.80 3.36
N LEU A 146 5.89 -10.24 2.19
CA LEU A 146 5.16 -11.48 1.96
C LEU A 146 6.04 -12.48 1.19
N PRO A 147 7.03 -13.12 1.84
CA PRO A 147 7.75 -14.20 1.19
C PRO A 147 6.73 -15.29 0.83
N GLY A 148 6.72 -15.72 -0.44
CA GLY A 148 5.92 -16.86 -0.87
C GLY A 148 6.26 -18.06 0.02
N GLN A 149 5.28 -18.52 0.81
CA GLN A 149 5.42 -19.71 1.63
C GLN A 149 5.49 -20.96 0.75
#